data_AF-A0A354J8V6-F1
#
_entry.id   AF-A0A354J8V6-F1
#
_cell.length_a   1.000
_cell.length_b   1.000
_cell.length_c   1.000
_cell.angle_alpha   90.00
_cell.angle_beta   90.00
_cell.angle_gamma   90.00
#
_symmetry.space_group_name_H-M   'P 1'
#
loop_
_entity.id
_entity.type
_entity.pdbx_description
1 polymer ?
#
loop_
_entity_poly.entity_id
_entity_poly.type
_entity_poly.pdbx_seq_one_letter_code
_entity_poly.pdbx_strand_id
1 'polypeptide(L)'
;MERYEEDFKAIKPDFLSILIGINDTWRRYDNNDPTSTESFEETYRELLTRIKTDMPSCKIMIIEPFLLNTDPAKAVWREDLDPKIHAVRKLAKEFADYYIPMDGIFAKAEVEMFTCRQITEDGVHPTRTGHSIIAEEYLNALR
;
A
#
# COMPACT_ATOMS: atom_id res chain seq x y z
N MET A 1 5.83 13.58 -3.25
CA MET A 1 7.02 14.30 -2.73
C MET A 1 6.69 15.65 -2.12
N GLU A 2 5.68 16.37 -2.62
CA GLU A 2 5.35 17.75 -2.23
C GLU A 2 5.25 17.98 -0.72
N ARG A 3 4.73 16.99 0.02
CA ARG A 3 4.49 17.10 1.47
C ARG A 3 5.59 16.46 2.35
N TYR A 4 6.70 16.01 1.75
CA TYR A 4 7.73 15.26 2.49
C TYR A 4 8.38 16.06 3.61
N GLU A 5 8.72 17.32 3.35
CA GLU A 5 9.43 18.14 4.34
C GLU A 5 8.56 18.42 5.57
N GLU A 6 7.30 18.81 5.36
CA GLU A 6 6.39 19.20 6.43
C GLU A 6 5.86 18.00 7.22
N ASP A 7 5.42 16.94 6.53
CA ASP A 7 4.70 15.84 7.17
C ASP A 7 5.60 14.70 7.64
N PHE A 8 6.90 14.70 7.27
CA PHE A 8 7.82 13.60 7.63
C PHE A 8 9.10 14.15 8.23
N LYS A 9 9.87 14.92 7.46
CA LYS A 9 11.22 15.33 7.87
C LYS A 9 11.23 16.32 9.04
N ALA A 10 10.31 17.27 9.07
CA ALA A 10 10.17 18.19 10.19
C ALA A 10 9.71 17.46 11.47
N ILE A 11 8.86 16.43 11.32
CA ILE A 11 8.32 15.64 12.44
C ILE A 11 9.37 14.70 13.03
N LYS A 12 10.27 14.14 12.19
CA LYS A 12 11.28 13.14 12.57
C LYS A 12 10.69 11.92 13.29
N PRO A 13 9.73 11.20 12.68
CA PRO A 13 9.15 10.02 13.30
C PRO A 13 10.20 8.93 13.54
N ASP A 14 10.13 8.27 14.69
CA ASP A 14 10.90 7.05 14.97
C ASP A 14 10.36 5.83 14.21
N PHE A 15 9.09 5.88 13.80
CA PHE A 15 8.39 4.82 13.10
C PHE A 15 7.45 5.39 12.04
N LEU A 16 7.50 4.83 10.83
CA LEU A 16 6.64 5.21 9.72
C LEU A 16 6.02 3.99 9.05
N SER A 17 4.70 4.01 8.88
CA SER A 17 3.98 3.05 8.04
C SER A 17 3.53 3.69 6.73
N ILE A 18 3.76 3.00 5.60
CA ILE A 18 3.45 3.49 4.25
C ILE A 18 2.48 2.51 3.57
N LEU A 19 1.31 3.02 3.18
CA LEU A 19 0.30 2.34 2.35
C LEU A 19 -0.09 3.26 1.20
N ILE A 20 0.54 3.09 0.04
CA ILE A 20 0.29 3.86 -1.18
C ILE A 20 0.37 2.94 -2.40
N GLY A 21 -0.25 3.33 -3.52
CA GLY A 21 -0.22 2.59 -4.78
C GLY A 21 -1.58 2.45 -5.46
N ILE A 22 -2.69 2.38 -4.71
CA ILE A 22 -4.01 2.17 -5.32
C ILE A 22 -4.47 3.37 -6.15
N ASN A 23 -4.15 4.60 -5.73
CA ASN A 23 -4.47 5.80 -6.50
C ASN A 23 -3.60 5.93 -7.75
N ASP A 24 -2.34 5.52 -7.68
CA ASP A 24 -1.41 5.45 -8.82
C ASP A 24 -1.92 4.50 -9.92
N THR A 25 -2.78 3.54 -9.56
CA THR A 25 -3.54 2.71 -10.50
C THR A 25 -4.87 3.34 -10.89
N TRP A 26 -5.67 3.80 -9.92
CA TRP A 26 -7.02 4.32 -10.16
C TRP A 26 -7.01 5.49 -11.17
N ARG A 27 -6.04 6.40 -11.08
CA ARG A 27 -5.97 7.58 -11.96
C ARG A 27 -5.94 7.28 -13.46
N ARG A 28 -5.45 6.10 -13.84
CA ARG A 28 -5.51 5.59 -15.22
C ARG A 28 -6.96 5.40 -15.70
N TYR A 29 -7.86 4.95 -14.83
CA TYR A 29 -9.21 4.51 -15.20
C TYR A 29 -10.28 5.59 -14.99
N ASP A 30 -10.10 6.53 -14.06
CA ASP A 30 -11.08 7.62 -13.84
C ASP A 30 -10.75 8.91 -14.60
N ASN A 31 -9.45 9.22 -14.76
CA ASN A 31 -8.99 10.49 -15.33
C ASN A 31 -8.09 10.32 -16.56
N ASN A 32 -7.85 9.08 -17.02
CA ASN A 32 -6.92 8.78 -18.11
C ASN A 32 -5.51 9.34 -17.86
N ASP A 33 -5.06 9.28 -16.61
CA ASP A 33 -3.75 9.77 -16.12
C ASP A 33 -2.94 8.59 -15.55
N PRO A 34 -2.34 7.75 -16.43
CA PRO A 34 -1.63 6.56 -16.00
C PRO A 34 -0.26 6.90 -15.40
N THR A 35 0.03 6.37 -14.22
CA THR A 35 1.40 6.28 -13.69
C THR A 35 1.98 4.92 -14.07
N SER A 36 3.10 4.89 -14.79
CA SER A 36 3.74 3.60 -15.12
C SER A 36 4.31 2.93 -13.87
N THR A 37 4.48 1.61 -13.91
CA THR A 37 5.09 0.85 -12.82
C THR A 37 6.51 1.33 -12.51
N GLU A 38 7.28 1.68 -13.54
CA GLU A 38 8.65 2.20 -13.40
C GLU A 38 8.64 3.55 -12.69
N SER A 39 7.80 4.49 -13.13
CA SER A 39 7.69 5.81 -12.51
C SER A 39 7.21 5.73 -11.06
N PHE A 40 6.27 4.82 -10.78
CA PHE A 40 5.83 4.51 -9.43
C PHE A 40 6.98 3.95 -8.58
N GLU A 41 7.73 2.94 -9.08
CA GLU A 41 8.86 2.36 -8.36
C GLU A 41 9.95 3.41 -8.08
N GLU A 42 10.30 4.22 -9.07
CA GLU A 42 11.30 5.30 -8.95
C GLU A 42 10.91 6.31 -7.88
N THR A 43 9.66 6.78 -7.90
CA THR A 43 9.14 7.75 -6.92
C THR A 43 9.11 7.16 -5.51
N TYR A 44 8.65 5.91 -5.37
CA TYR A 44 8.62 5.22 -4.08
C TYR A 44 10.04 4.99 -3.54
N ARG A 45 10.97 4.57 -4.40
CA ARG A 45 12.39 4.41 -4.06
C ARG A 45 13.03 5.70 -3.61
N GLU A 46 12.75 6.80 -4.30
CA GLU A 46 13.23 8.12 -3.91
C GLU A 46 12.72 8.47 -2.51
N LEU A 47 11.44 8.22 -2.21
CA LEU A 47 10.86 8.50 -0.89
C LEU A 47 11.57 7.71 0.21
N LEU A 48 11.74 6.40 0.01
CA LEU A 48 12.42 5.52 0.95
C LEU A 48 13.89 5.91 1.15
N THR A 49 14.57 6.28 0.08
CA THR A 49 15.97 6.73 0.12
C THR A 49 16.10 8.01 0.94
N ARG A 50 15.20 8.98 0.74
CA ARG A 50 15.17 10.23 1.52
C ARG A 50 14.92 9.94 2.99
N ILE A 51 13.93 9.10 3.32
CA ILE A 51 13.64 8.70 4.71
C ILE A 51 14.87 8.10 5.37
N LYS A 52 15.54 7.13 4.74
CA LYS A 52 16.75 6.49 5.31
C LYS A 52 17.94 7.46 5.40
N THR A 53 18.01 8.48 4.55
CA THR A 53 19.07 9.49 4.58
C THR A 53 18.85 10.54 5.67
N ASP A 54 17.66 11.14 5.70
CA ASP A 54 17.32 12.23 6.61
C ASP A 54 17.00 11.73 8.03
N MET A 55 16.47 10.52 8.15
CA MET A 55 16.00 9.91 9.40
C MET A 55 16.49 8.45 9.51
N PRO A 56 17.81 8.22 9.64
CA PRO A 56 18.41 6.89 9.53
C PRO A 56 17.96 5.90 10.61
N SER A 57 17.47 6.39 11.76
CA SER A 57 16.93 5.55 12.84
C SER A 57 15.44 5.21 12.67
N CYS A 58 14.75 5.84 11.71
CA CYS A 58 13.32 5.61 11.48
C CYS A 58 13.08 4.18 10.97
N LYS A 59 12.19 3.48 11.68
CA LYS A 59 11.68 2.16 11.29
C LYS A 59 10.59 2.31 10.24
N ILE A 60 10.67 1.54 9.16
CA ILE A 60 9.73 1.62 8.05
C ILE A 60 8.90 0.33 7.98
N MET A 61 7.58 0.47 8.09
CA MET A 61 6.62 -0.56 7.73
C MET A 61 6.02 -0.25 6.37
N ILE A 62 6.13 -1.19 5.44
CA ILE A 62 5.45 -1.11 4.15
C ILE A 62 4.22 -2.04 4.18
N ILE A 63 3.07 -1.47 3.85
CA ILE A 63 1.81 -2.20 3.70
C ILE A 63 1.48 -2.21 2.21
N GLU A 64 1.36 -3.41 1.66
CA GLU A 64 1.05 -3.63 0.24
C GLU A 64 -0.29 -2.97 -0.15
N PRO A 65 -0.39 -2.27 -1.29
CA PRO A 65 -1.68 -1.81 -1.80
C PRO A 65 -2.51 -3.03 -2.24
N PHE A 66 -3.83 -2.90 -2.17
CA PHE A 66 -4.75 -4.01 -2.42
C PHE A 66 -5.93 -3.57 -3.29
N LEU A 67 -6.59 -4.56 -3.92
CA LEU A 67 -7.86 -4.38 -4.59
C LEU A 67 -8.72 -5.64 -4.46
N LEU A 68 -9.92 -5.46 -3.90
CA LEU A 68 -10.91 -6.52 -3.77
C LEU A 68 -11.90 -6.52 -4.93
N ASN A 69 -12.35 -7.70 -5.33
CA ASN A 69 -13.23 -7.89 -6.47
C ASN A 69 -14.72 -7.67 -6.11
N THR A 70 -15.05 -6.49 -5.60
CA THR A 70 -16.45 -6.10 -5.30
C THR A 70 -17.22 -5.64 -6.53
N ASP A 71 -16.50 -5.21 -7.57
CA ASP A 71 -17.01 -4.62 -8.79
C ASP A 71 -16.27 -5.23 -9.99
N PRO A 72 -16.95 -6.01 -10.84
CA PRO A 72 -16.33 -6.61 -12.02
C PRO A 72 -15.68 -5.60 -12.97
N ALA A 73 -16.14 -4.34 -12.99
CA ALA A 73 -15.53 -3.29 -13.80
C ALA A 73 -14.11 -2.92 -13.34
N LYS A 74 -13.76 -3.20 -12.08
CA LYS A 74 -12.43 -2.95 -11.51
C LYS A 74 -11.48 -4.14 -11.67
N ALA A 75 -11.95 -5.30 -12.14
CA ALA A 75 -11.09 -6.46 -12.36
C ALA A 75 -9.91 -6.13 -13.30
N VAL A 76 -10.13 -5.27 -14.30
CA VAL A 76 -9.10 -4.81 -15.24
C VAL A 76 -7.99 -4.00 -14.56
N TRP A 77 -8.24 -3.37 -13.40
CA TRP A 77 -7.22 -2.58 -12.69
C TRP A 77 -6.04 -3.43 -12.22
N ARG A 78 -6.25 -4.74 -12.05
CA ARG A 78 -5.18 -5.68 -11.68
C ARG A 78 -4.03 -5.69 -12.69
N GLU A 79 -4.29 -5.45 -13.97
CA GLU A 79 -3.24 -5.39 -15.00
C GLU A 79 -2.20 -4.29 -14.71
N ASP A 80 -2.60 -3.27 -13.96
CA ASP A 80 -1.81 -2.11 -13.60
C ASP A 80 -1.33 -2.17 -12.14
N LEU A 81 -2.19 -2.65 -11.24
CA LEU A 81 -1.88 -2.77 -9.81
C LEU A 81 -0.88 -3.91 -9.52
N ASP A 82 -1.02 -5.08 -10.14
CA ASP A 82 -0.19 -6.25 -9.79
C ASP A 82 1.31 -6.00 -10.06
N PRO A 83 1.72 -5.38 -11.19
CA PRO A 83 3.10 -4.94 -11.37
C PRO A 83 3.59 -3.97 -10.28
N LYS A 84 2.74 -3.04 -9.82
CA LYS A 84 3.06 -2.10 -8.73
C LYS A 84 3.18 -2.82 -7.39
N ILE A 85 2.34 -3.81 -7.10
CA ILE A 85 2.49 -4.69 -5.94
C ILE A 85 3.86 -5.39 -5.95
N HIS A 86 4.28 -5.89 -7.11
CA HIS A 86 5.62 -6.49 -7.26
C HIS A 86 6.75 -5.48 -7.02
N ALA A 87 6.60 -4.24 -7.50
CA ALA A 87 7.55 -3.17 -7.20
C ALA A 87 7.61 -2.85 -5.69
N VAL A 88 6.46 -2.78 -5.01
CA VAL A 88 6.38 -2.59 -3.55
C VAL A 88 7.09 -3.73 -2.81
N ARG A 89 6.89 -5.00 -3.20
CA ARG A 89 7.59 -6.15 -2.62
C ARG A 89 9.11 -6.07 -2.78
N LYS A 90 9.58 -5.67 -3.97
CA LYS A 90 11.00 -5.46 -4.25
C LYS A 90 11.57 -4.37 -3.34
N LEU A 91 10.90 -3.23 -3.23
CA LEU A 91 11.32 -2.12 -2.36
C LEU A 91 11.26 -2.49 -0.88
N ALA A 92 10.27 -3.25 -0.44
CA ALA A 92 10.18 -3.71 0.94
C ALA A 92 11.39 -4.57 1.33
N LYS A 93 11.84 -5.45 0.44
CA LYS A 93 13.08 -6.23 0.66
C LYS A 93 14.32 -5.36 0.84
N GLU A 94 14.36 -4.20 0.19
CA GLU A 94 15.52 -3.31 0.20
C GLU A 94 15.51 -2.32 1.38
N PHE A 95 14.34 -1.83 1.79
CA PHE A 95 14.24 -0.68 2.70
C PHE A 95 13.41 -0.90 3.96
N ALA A 96 12.47 -1.86 3.95
CA ALA A 96 11.50 -1.98 5.03
C ALA A 96 12.07 -2.76 6.21
N ASP A 97 11.74 -2.29 7.42
CA ASP A 97 11.93 -3.04 8.66
C ASP A 97 10.78 -4.03 8.87
N TYR A 98 9.57 -3.72 8.36
CA TYR A 98 8.37 -4.55 8.43
C TYR A 98 7.61 -4.56 7.10
N TYR A 99 7.01 -5.69 6.74
CA TYR A 99 6.20 -5.81 5.53
C TYR A 99 4.88 -6.52 5.80
N ILE A 100 3.77 -5.95 5.32
CA ILE A 100 2.43 -6.55 5.42
C ILE A 100 1.88 -6.79 4.01
N PRO A 101 1.72 -8.06 3.55
CA PRO A 101 1.19 -8.41 2.23
C PRO A 101 -0.35 -8.32 2.20
N MET A 102 -0.87 -7.10 2.36
CA MET A 102 -2.30 -6.86 2.60
C MET A 102 -3.21 -7.38 1.48
N ASP A 103 -2.78 -7.36 0.20
CA ASP A 103 -3.59 -7.89 -0.90
C ASP A 103 -3.80 -9.40 -0.75
N GLY A 104 -2.73 -10.13 -0.40
CA GLY A 104 -2.80 -11.56 -0.10
C GLY A 104 -3.60 -11.89 1.17
N ILE A 105 -3.46 -11.07 2.21
CA ILE A 105 -4.23 -11.21 3.45
C ILE A 105 -5.72 -11.05 3.18
N PHE A 106 -6.12 -10.02 2.43
CA PHE A 106 -7.52 -9.82 2.09
C PHE A 106 -8.07 -10.91 1.16
N ALA A 107 -7.28 -11.38 0.19
CA ALA A 107 -7.67 -12.52 -0.65
C ALA A 107 -7.93 -13.77 0.20
N LYS A 108 -7.11 -14.04 1.22
CA LYS A 108 -7.35 -15.13 2.17
C LYS A 108 -8.62 -14.91 2.99
N ALA A 109 -8.80 -13.71 3.55
CA ALA A 109 -9.97 -13.37 4.34
C ALA A 109 -11.27 -13.49 3.54
N GLU A 110 -11.23 -13.15 2.24
CA GLU A 110 -12.35 -13.33 1.31
C GLU A 110 -12.76 -14.80 1.17
N VAL A 111 -11.78 -15.69 1.04
CA VAL A 111 -12.02 -17.12 0.86
C VAL A 111 -12.55 -17.78 2.14
N GLU A 112 -12.06 -17.34 3.31
CA GLU A 112 -12.26 -18.07 4.56
C GLU A 112 -13.37 -17.51 5.45
N MET A 113 -13.57 -16.18 5.49
CA MET A 113 -14.31 -15.54 6.60
C MET A 113 -15.33 -14.50 6.17
N PHE A 114 -15.04 -13.70 5.14
CA PHE A 114 -15.84 -12.53 4.80
C PHE A 114 -16.07 -12.44 3.30
N THR A 115 -17.19 -11.88 2.88
CA THR A 115 -17.36 -11.48 1.48
C THR A 115 -16.53 -10.24 1.17
N CYS A 116 -16.14 -10.06 -0.10
CA CYS A 116 -15.49 -8.83 -0.58
C CYS A 116 -16.18 -7.55 -0.04
N ARG A 117 -17.51 -7.47 -0.17
CA ARG A 117 -18.31 -6.30 0.23
C ARG A 117 -18.30 -6.04 1.75
N GLN A 118 -18.08 -7.07 2.56
CA GLN A 118 -17.91 -6.91 4.00
C GLN A 118 -16.54 -6.29 4.33
N ILE A 119 -15.51 -6.51 3.53
CA ILE A 119 -14.15 -5.99 3.75
C ILE A 119 -14.01 -4.57 3.16
N THR A 120 -14.44 -4.36 1.92
CA THR A 120 -14.49 -3.04 1.25
C THR A 120 -15.82 -2.89 0.52
N GLU A 121 -16.47 -1.72 0.53
CA GLU A 121 -17.75 -1.58 -0.19
C GLU A 121 -17.55 -1.43 -1.71
N ASP A 122 -16.43 -0.86 -2.13
CA ASP A 122 -16.13 -0.44 -3.50
C ASP A 122 -14.89 -1.12 -4.11
N GLY A 123 -14.21 -1.96 -3.34
CA GLY A 123 -13.00 -2.69 -3.73
C GLY A 123 -11.72 -2.06 -3.20
N VAL A 124 -11.78 -0.80 -2.76
CA VAL A 124 -10.62 0.05 -2.44
C VAL A 124 -10.63 0.50 -0.98
N HIS A 125 -11.74 1.04 -0.49
CA HIS A 125 -11.82 1.63 0.83
C HIS A 125 -12.30 0.60 1.86
N PRO A 126 -11.52 0.32 2.92
CA PRO A 126 -11.92 -0.61 3.97
C PRO A 126 -13.18 -0.18 4.70
N THR A 127 -14.06 -1.13 4.97
CA THR A 127 -15.13 -0.98 5.97
C THR A 127 -14.53 -1.10 7.37
N ARG A 128 -15.40 -1.08 8.41
CA ARG A 128 -14.98 -1.43 9.77
C ARG A 128 -14.32 -2.81 9.87
N THR A 129 -14.81 -3.79 9.11
CA THR A 129 -14.24 -5.15 9.08
C THR A 129 -12.85 -5.11 8.43
N GLY A 130 -12.71 -4.47 7.27
CA GLY A 130 -11.42 -4.34 6.59
C GLY A 130 -10.38 -3.60 7.44
N HIS A 131 -10.78 -2.51 8.10
CA HIS A 131 -9.92 -1.81 9.06
C HIS A 131 -9.50 -2.67 10.24
N SER A 132 -10.40 -3.53 10.75
CA SER A 132 -10.07 -4.43 11.86
C SER A 132 -9.03 -5.47 11.47
N ILE A 133 -9.15 -6.05 10.26
CA ILE A 133 -8.15 -6.98 9.70
C ILE A 133 -6.80 -6.26 9.55
N ILE A 134 -6.76 -5.05 8.96
CA ILE A 134 -5.53 -4.26 8.83
C ILE A 134 -4.89 -4.03 10.21
N ALA A 135 -5.68 -3.62 11.20
CA ALA A 135 -5.17 -3.35 12.54
C ALA A 135 -4.62 -4.61 13.23
N GLU A 136 -5.26 -5.76 13.06
CA GLU A 136 -4.78 -7.03 13.60
C GLU A 136 -3.45 -7.44 12.98
N GLU A 137 -3.34 -7.37 11.65
CA GLU A 137 -2.09 -7.69 10.94
C GLU A 137 -0.98 -6.69 11.25
N TYR A 138 -1.32 -5.42 11.45
CA TYR A 138 -0.39 -4.40 11.91
C TYR A 138 0.20 -4.74 13.28
N LEU A 139 -0.65 -5.14 14.23
CA LEU A 139 -0.20 -5.57 15.56
C LEU A 139 0.62 -6.86 15.48
N ASN A 140 0.23 -7.82 14.64
CA ASN A 140 0.96 -9.07 14.45
C ASN A 140 2.35 -8.84 13.87
N ALA A 141 2.51 -7.90 12.95
CA ALA A 141 3.80 -7.55 12.36
C ALA A 141 4.78 -6.91 13.37
N LEU A 142 4.26 -6.31 14.45
CA LEU A 142 5.06 -5.66 15.50
C LEU A 142 5.38 -6.56 16.70
N ARG A 143 4.87 -7.79 16.72
CA ARG A 143 5.10 -8.74 17.82
C ARG A 143 6.46 -9.41 17.75
#